data_AF-A0A6N0KRB6-F1
#
_entry.id   AF-A0A6N0KRB6-F1
#
_cell.length_a   1.000
_cell.length_b   1.000
_cell.length_c   1.000
_cell.angle_alpha   90.00
_cell.angle_beta   90.00
_cell.angle_gamma   90.00
#
_symmetry.space_group_name_H-M   'P 1'
#
loop_
_entity.id
_entity.type
_entity.pdbx_description
1 polymer ?
#
loop_
_entity_poly.entity_id
_entity_poly.type
_entity_poly.pdbx_seq_one_letter_code
_entity_poly.pdbx_strand_id
1 'polypeptide(L)'
;MPFGTQSAFDTYARNLYNAASEVFSLSRSKLNEALARGYGFRTYAALCAHLKNGPLESTRIFDHAAFLSSLARLEDWSKASMVAVLVEGHTFDIEITKWPAGTPRRNEPGDLETSYHISLNISEADGSKAQGRQPFTLPEFAKSVMDEKFRVDSGHTYRVTEGLYVSRFRNGRDTLRALVTEGRWGGEAFIYGTEEQLDDSRTLQWIKSSMAKAVLPTTSNRVVCDLYHPDKYDPNARRIEIRLAPQVLEFLDSTPLHFEIPAMEKRFFVMDDGRSHTVAEGVIVDGFWGSAVNSNGIAEAENPTPLEEVRVRLQIAVEESLSRAGYNG
;
A
#
# COMPACT_ATOMS: atom_id res chain seq x y z
N MET A 1 -16.84 -6.76 -10.87
CA MET A 1 -17.37 -6.80 -12.26
C MET A 1 -17.65 -8.25 -12.67
N PRO A 2 -18.87 -8.63 -13.08
CA PRO A 2 -19.13 -9.99 -13.59
C PRO A 2 -18.57 -10.15 -15.01
N PHE A 3 -17.86 -11.26 -15.28
CA PHE A 3 -17.33 -11.57 -16.61
C PHE A 3 -18.26 -12.51 -17.36
N GLY A 4 -18.62 -12.12 -18.59
CA GLY A 4 -19.45 -12.93 -19.47
C GLY A 4 -18.71 -14.05 -20.20
N THR A 5 -17.37 -13.96 -20.30
CA THR A 5 -16.54 -14.93 -21.03
C THR A 5 -15.15 -15.04 -20.42
N GLN A 6 -14.45 -16.15 -20.73
CA GLN A 6 -13.02 -16.31 -20.41
C GLN A 6 -12.17 -15.18 -21.03
N SER A 7 -12.46 -14.78 -22.27
CA SER A 7 -11.70 -13.72 -22.95
C SER A 7 -11.83 -12.36 -22.25
N ALA A 8 -13.01 -12.05 -21.70
CA ALA A 8 -13.22 -10.82 -20.93
C ALA A 8 -12.39 -10.83 -19.64
N PHE A 9 -12.41 -11.94 -18.89
CA PHE A 9 -11.57 -12.12 -17.70
C PHE A 9 -10.08 -12.03 -18.05
N ASP A 10 -9.62 -12.70 -19.10
CA ASP A 10 -8.22 -12.72 -19.50
C ASP A 10 -7.71 -11.36 -19.99
N THR A 11 -8.62 -10.51 -20.48
CA THR A 11 -8.31 -9.11 -20.84
C THR A 11 -8.18 -8.27 -19.58
N TYR A 12 -9.13 -8.39 -18.65
CA TYR A 12 -9.08 -7.71 -17.36
C TYR A 12 -7.80 -8.05 -16.58
N ALA A 13 -7.50 -9.34 -16.40
CA ALA A 13 -6.31 -9.79 -15.69
C ALA A 13 -5.01 -9.33 -16.35
N ARG A 14 -4.99 -9.23 -17.69
CA ARG A 14 -3.85 -8.71 -18.45
C ARG A 14 -3.65 -7.22 -18.25
N ASN A 15 -4.73 -6.44 -18.22
CA ASN A 15 -4.64 -5.00 -17.97
C ASN A 15 -4.11 -4.71 -16.56
N LEU A 16 -4.60 -5.43 -15.55
CA LEU A 16 -4.06 -5.37 -14.19
C LEU A 16 -2.57 -5.74 -14.15
N TYR A 17 -2.21 -6.85 -14.80
CA TYR A 17 -0.82 -7.28 -14.90
C TYR A 17 0.08 -6.21 -15.52
N ASN A 18 -0.34 -5.61 -16.63
CA ASN A 18 0.43 -4.58 -17.31
C ASN A 18 0.61 -3.35 -16.42
N ALA A 19 -0.47 -2.84 -15.80
CA ALA A 19 -0.41 -1.68 -14.90
C ALA A 19 0.52 -1.93 -13.70
N ALA A 20 0.46 -3.11 -13.09
CA ALA A 20 1.38 -3.46 -11.99
C ALA A 20 2.84 -3.63 -12.46
N SER A 21 3.03 -4.19 -13.66
CA SER A 21 4.36 -4.51 -14.20
C SER A 21 5.20 -3.29 -14.58
N GLU A 22 4.57 -2.13 -14.73
CA GLU A 22 5.28 -0.86 -14.95
C GLU A 22 6.12 -0.43 -13.74
N VAL A 23 5.78 -0.91 -12.55
CA VAL A 23 6.43 -0.49 -11.30
C VAL A 23 7.12 -1.63 -10.55
N PHE A 24 6.64 -2.88 -10.64
CA PHE A 24 7.34 -4.03 -10.06
C PHE A 24 7.09 -5.34 -10.80
N SER A 25 7.93 -6.34 -10.56
CA SER A 25 7.72 -7.68 -11.10
C SER A 25 6.52 -8.38 -10.45
N LEU A 26 5.60 -8.87 -11.28
CA LEU A 26 4.45 -9.68 -10.86
C LEU A 26 4.40 -10.93 -11.74
N SER A 27 3.99 -12.09 -11.21
CA SER A 27 3.69 -13.23 -12.07
C SER A 27 2.24 -13.20 -12.52
N ARG A 28 2.01 -13.24 -13.84
CA ARG A 28 0.66 -13.31 -14.40
C ARG A 28 -0.08 -14.58 -13.97
N SER A 29 0.60 -15.72 -13.84
CA SER A 29 -0.05 -16.96 -13.41
C SER A 29 -0.51 -16.88 -11.95
N LYS A 30 0.31 -16.31 -11.07
CA LYS A 30 -0.04 -16.13 -9.66
C LYS A 30 -1.15 -15.09 -9.47
N LEU A 31 -1.12 -14.01 -10.26
CA LEU A 31 -2.23 -13.03 -10.29
C LEU A 31 -3.55 -13.70 -10.72
N ASN A 32 -3.54 -14.50 -11.79
CA ASN A 32 -4.74 -15.20 -12.25
C ASN A 32 -5.29 -16.15 -11.17
N GLU A 33 -4.43 -16.89 -10.47
CA GLU A 33 -4.84 -17.75 -9.35
C GLU A 33 -5.46 -16.94 -8.19
N ALA A 34 -4.85 -15.80 -7.83
CA ALA A 34 -5.40 -14.91 -6.80
C ALA A 34 -6.75 -14.31 -7.21
N LEU A 35 -6.88 -13.82 -8.45
CA LEU A 35 -8.15 -13.31 -8.98
C LEU A 35 -9.23 -14.39 -8.98
N ALA A 36 -8.89 -15.63 -9.37
CA ALA A 36 -9.83 -16.74 -9.32
C ALA A 36 -10.33 -17.00 -7.89
N ARG A 37 -9.45 -16.89 -6.89
CA ARG A 37 -9.84 -16.98 -5.47
C ARG A 37 -10.80 -15.89 -5.04
N GLY A 38 -10.57 -14.64 -5.47
CA GLY A 38 -11.51 -13.54 -5.22
C GLY A 38 -12.89 -13.77 -5.85
N TYR A 39 -12.98 -14.46 -6.99
CA TYR A 39 -14.26 -14.87 -7.58
C TYR A 39 -14.84 -16.17 -7.00
N GLY A 40 -14.29 -16.67 -5.89
CA GLY A 40 -14.78 -17.87 -5.20
C GLY A 40 -14.34 -19.21 -5.82
N PHE A 41 -13.36 -19.21 -6.73
CA PHE A 41 -12.83 -20.42 -7.35
C PHE A 41 -11.51 -20.84 -6.71
N ARG A 42 -11.33 -22.15 -6.53
CA ARG A 42 -10.08 -22.68 -5.96
C ARG A 42 -8.87 -22.49 -6.87
N THR A 43 -9.08 -22.47 -8.18
CA THR A 43 -8.02 -22.31 -9.17
C THR A 43 -8.50 -21.52 -10.37
N TYR A 44 -7.56 -20.93 -11.10
CA TYR A 44 -7.85 -20.27 -12.39
C TYR A 44 -8.43 -21.25 -13.41
N ALA A 45 -7.97 -22.50 -13.44
CA ALA A 45 -8.53 -23.53 -14.31
C ALA A 45 -10.03 -23.81 -14.02
N ALA A 46 -10.43 -23.81 -12.74
CA ALA A 46 -11.83 -23.98 -12.35
C ALA A 46 -12.70 -22.79 -12.78
N LEU A 47 -12.17 -21.56 -12.65
CA LEU A 47 -12.84 -20.36 -13.16
C LEU A 47 -13.04 -20.43 -14.69
N CYS A 48 -12.00 -20.81 -15.44
CA CYS A 48 -12.09 -20.95 -16.90
C CYS A 48 -13.09 -22.04 -17.31
N ALA A 49 -13.13 -23.16 -16.60
CA ALA A 49 -14.12 -24.21 -16.85
C ALA A 49 -15.56 -23.72 -16.62
N HIS A 50 -15.78 -22.90 -15.59
CA HIS A 50 -17.08 -22.29 -15.34
C HIS A 50 -17.48 -21.28 -16.44
N LEU A 51 -16.57 -20.38 -16.82
CA LEU A 51 -16.80 -19.37 -17.86
C LEU A 51 -17.08 -19.94 -19.26
N LYS A 52 -16.77 -21.21 -19.50
CA LYS A 52 -17.16 -21.93 -20.73
C LYS A 52 -18.64 -22.33 -20.73
N ASN A 53 -19.23 -22.52 -19.55
CA ASN A 53 -20.60 -23.00 -19.38
C ASN A 53 -21.60 -21.86 -19.10
N GLY A 54 -21.13 -20.67 -18.73
CA GLY A 54 -21.98 -19.51 -18.49
C GLY A 54 -21.21 -18.32 -17.92
N PRO A 55 -21.84 -17.13 -17.87
CA PRO A 55 -21.25 -15.95 -17.26
C PRO A 55 -21.09 -16.14 -15.75
N LEU A 56 -20.17 -15.39 -15.14
CA LEU A 56 -20.20 -15.21 -13.69
C LEU A 56 -21.52 -14.54 -13.31
N GLU A 57 -22.24 -15.14 -12.37
CA GLU A 57 -23.44 -14.54 -11.82
C GLU A 57 -23.08 -13.20 -11.17
N SER A 58 -23.90 -12.16 -11.37
CA SER A 58 -23.72 -10.86 -10.73
C SER A 58 -23.82 -10.92 -9.20
N THR A 59 -24.40 -12.01 -8.66
CA THR A 59 -24.47 -12.34 -7.23
C THR A 59 -23.14 -12.84 -6.67
N ARG A 60 -22.21 -13.33 -7.51
CA ARG A 60 -20.83 -13.63 -7.10
C ARG A 60 -20.03 -12.33 -7.08
N ILE A 61 -20.19 -11.63 -5.97
CA ILE A 61 -19.42 -10.45 -5.69
C ILE A 61 -17.96 -10.85 -5.40
N PHE A 62 -17.01 -9.97 -5.73
CA PHE A 62 -15.59 -10.24 -5.56
C PHE A 62 -15.19 -10.20 -4.07
N ASP A 63 -14.56 -11.26 -3.59
CA ASP A 63 -14.05 -11.40 -2.23
C ASP A 63 -12.62 -10.84 -2.15
N HIS A 64 -12.52 -9.61 -1.65
CA HIS A 64 -11.24 -8.91 -1.47
C HIS A 64 -10.32 -9.61 -0.47
N ALA A 65 -10.84 -10.21 0.59
CA ALA A 65 -10.04 -10.93 1.58
C ALA A 65 -9.41 -12.19 0.97
N ALA A 66 -10.20 -12.99 0.23
CA ALA A 66 -9.71 -14.18 -0.45
C ALA A 66 -8.65 -13.83 -1.52
N PHE A 67 -8.86 -12.73 -2.25
CA PHE A 67 -7.88 -12.23 -3.21
C PHE A 67 -6.57 -11.81 -2.53
N LEU A 68 -6.63 -10.93 -1.52
CA LEU A 68 -5.46 -10.43 -0.80
C LEU A 68 -4.66 -11.56 -0.16
N SER A 69 -5.34 -12.47 0.54
CA SER A 69 -4.74 -13.64 1.18
C SER A 69 -4.04 -14.55 0.16
N SER A 70 -4.70 -14.82 -0.97
CA SER A 70 -4.10 -15.64 -2.03
C SER A 70 -2.91 -14.96 -2.68
N LEU A 71 -3.00 -13.67 -3.01
CA LEU A 71 -1.93 -12.93 -3.68
C LEU A 71 -0.70 -12.80 -2.78
N ALA A 72 -0.88 -12.43 -1.52
CA ALA A 72 0.21 -12.28 -0.56
C ALA A 72 1.00 -13.58 -0.37
N ARG A 73 0.31 -14.72 -0.32
CA ARG A 73 0.94 -16.05 -0.19
C ARG A 73 1.68 -16.51 -1.44
N LEU A 74 1.17 -16.15 -2.62
CA LEU A 74 1.75 -16.59 -3.90
C LEU A 74 2.91 -15.68 -4.34
N GLU A 75 2.82 -14.39 -4.05
CA GLU A 75 3.78 -13.36 -4.41
C GLU A 75 4.57 -12.87 -3.19
N ASP A 76 4.31 -11.63 -2.78
CA ASP A 76 4.99 -10.92 -1.72
C ASP A 76 3.98 -9.99 -1.05
N TRP A 77 4.03 -9.90 0.28
CA TRP A 77 3.11 -9.10 1.08
C TRP A 77 3.10 -7.62 0.66
N SER A 78 4.25 -7.04 0.28
CA SER A 78 4.33 -5.63 -0.13
C SER A 78 3.56 -5.31 -1.42
N LYS A 79 3.24 -6.33 -2.24
CA LYS A 79 2.52 -6.15 -3.51
C LYS A 79 1.01 -6.24 -3.32
N ALA A 80 0.53 -7.00 -2.33
CA ALA A 80 -0.86 -7.41 -2.24
C ALA A 80 -1.83 -6.22 -2.16
N SER A 81 -1.60 -5.28 -1.24
CA SER A 81 -2.47 -4.12 -1.06
C SER A 81 -2.48 -3.18 -2.27
N MET A 82 -1.34 -3.02 -2.94
CA MET A 82 -1.26 -2.19 -4.14
C MET A 82 -2.08 -2.79 -5.28
N VAL A 83 -1.95 -4.10 -5.52
CA VAL A 83 -2.73 -4.77 -6.58
C VAL A 83 -4.22 -4.81 -6.23
N ALA A 84 -4.60 -4.90 -4.95
CA ALA A 84 -5.99 -4.80 -4.53
C ALA A 84 -6.63 -3.46 -4.94
N VAL A 85 -5.90 -2.35 -4.83
CA VAL A 85 -6.36 -1.03 -5.30
C VAL A 85 -6.58 -1.02 -6.82
N LEU A 86 -5.72 -1.70 -7.59
CA LEU A 86 -5.91 -1.84 -9.05
C LEU A 86 -7.15 -2.68 -9.38
N VAL A 87 -7.46 -3.70 -8.57
CA VAL A 87 -8.66 -4.53 -8.71
C VAL A 87 -9.94 -3.71 -8.47
N GLU A 88 -9.88 -2.69 -7.61
CA GLU A 88 -10.96 -1.71 -7.42
C GLU A 88 -11.13 -0.78 -8.64
N GLY A 89 -10.26 -0.89 -9.65
CA GLY A 89 -10.34 -0.14 -10.90
C GLY A 89 -9.51 1.14 -10.93
N HIS A 90 -8.69 1.39 -9.90
CA HIS A 90 -7.78 2.53 -9.91
C HIS A 90 -6.74 2.42 -11.02
N THR A 91 -6.40 3.57 -11.58
CA THR A 91 -5.26 3.73 -12.49
C THR A 91 -4.29 4.73 -11.89
N PHE A 92 -3.03 4.62 -12.27
CA PHE A 92 -2.01 5.52 -11.76
C PHE A 92 -0.91 5.72 -12.79
N ASP A 93 -0.20 6.82 -12.63
CA ASP A 93 0.99 7.15 -13.39
C ASP A 93 2.04 7.77 -12.46
N ILE A 94 3.31 7.43 -12.69
CA ILE A 94 4.43 7.98 -11.93
C ILE A 94 5.50 8.41 -12.94
N GLU A 95 5.66 9.73 -13.06
CA GLU A 95 6.68 10.36 -13.86
C GLU A 95 7.85 10.78 -12.97
N ILE A 96 9.05 10.38 -13.36
CA ILE A 96 10.29 10.84 -12.73
C ILE A 96 11.11 11.54 -13.81
N THR A 97 11.25 12.85 -13.68
CA THR A 97 11.92 13.71 -14.67
C THR A 97 13.15 14.34 -14.07
N LYS A 98 14.29 14.24 -14.77
CA LYS A 98 15.53 14.86 -14.31
C LYS A 98 15.36 16.38 -14.36
N TRP A 99 15.74 17.08 -13.28
CA TRP A 99 15.72 18.55 -13.29
C TRP A 99 16.67 19.07 -14.38
N PRO A 100 16.27 20.09 -15.17
CA PRO A 100 17.19 20.73 -16.10
C PRO A 100 18.33 21.41 -15.35
N ALA A 101 19.51 21.45 -15.98
CA ALA A 101 20.56 22.40 -15.61
C ALA A 101 20.07 23.84 -15.88
N GLY A 102 20.56 24.82 -15.15
CA GLY A 102 20.08 26.21 -15.21
C GLY A 102 19.20 26.59 -14.03
N THR A 103 18.18 27.43 -14.19
CA THR A 103 17.43 27.99 -13.04
C THR A 103 16.19 27.14 -12.69
N PRO A 104 15.96 26.73 -11.43
CA PRO A 104 16.86 26.87 -10.27
C PRO A 104 18.10 25.98 -10.41
N ARG A 105 19.26 26.49 -9.96
CA ARG A 105 20.58 25.86 -10.14
C ARG A 105 20.62 24.46 -9.54
N ARG A 106 20.43 23.45 -10.40
CA ARG A 106 20.43 22.01 -10.08
C ARG A 106 21.14 21.25 -11.19
N ASN A 107 21.71 20.10 -10.86
CA ASN A 107 22.37 19.20 -11.81
C ASN A 107 23.50 19.88 -12.61
N GLU A 108 24.13 20.90 -12.03
CA GLU A 108 25.28 21.57 -12.63
C GLU A 108 26.55 20.72 -12.50
N PRO A 109 27.54 20.93 -13.39
CA PRO A 109 28.85 20.31 -13.23
C PRO A 109 29.45 20.61 -11.85
N GLY A 110 29.68 19.56 -11.05
CA GLY A 110 30.22 19.66 -9.70
C GLY A 110 29.17 19.62 -8.58
N ASP A 111 27.87 19.58 -8.90
CA ASP A 111 26.85 19.28 -7.90
C ASP A 111 27.09 17.90 -7.29
N LEU A 112 26.93 17.80 -5.98
CA LEU A 112 27.14 16.56 -5.23
C LEU A 112 26.01 15.55 -5.42
N GLU A 113 24.90 15.99 -6.02
CA GLU A 113 23.71 15.18 -6.23
C GLU A 113 23.08 15.45 -7.59
N THR A 114 22.42 14.43 -8.11
CA THR A 114 21.50 14.55 -9.23
C THR A 114 20.05 14.56 -8.71
N SER A 115 19.34 15.65 -9.01
CA SER A 115 17.96 15.91 -8.63
C SER A 115 16.96 15.53 -9.72
N TYR A 116 15.83 14.95 -9.32
CA TYR A 116 14.68 14.61 -10.15
C TYR A 116 13.39 15.18 -9.54
N HIS A 117 12.45 15.59 -10.38
CA HIS A 117 11.08 15.84 -9.99
C HIS A 117 10.27 14.54 -10.11
N ILE A 118 9.44 14.27 -9.10
CA ILE A 118 8.51 13.14 -9.12
C ILE A 118 7.08 13.68 -9.11
N SER A 119 6.28 13.23 -10.07
CA SER A 119 4.84 13.43 -10.05
C SER A 119 4.13 12.08 -10.06
N LEU A 120 3.14 11.94 -9.19
CA LEU A 120 2.31 10.75 -9.09
C LEU A 120 0.86 11.19 -9.22
N ASN A 121 0.14 10.57 -10.15
CA ASN A 121 -1.28 10.79 -10.38
C ASN A 121 -2.05 9.48 -10.17
N ILE A 122 -3.21 9.55 -9.52
CA ILE A 122 -4.11 8.41 -9.28
C ILE A 122 -5.52 8.82 -9.66
N SER A 123 -6.17 7.96 -10.44
CA SER A 123 -7.57 8.12 -10.83
C SER A 123 -8.39 6.90 -10.45
N GLU A 124 -9.66 7.12 -10.14
CA GLU A 124 -10.64 6.06 -9.92
C GLU A 124 -11.09 5.46 -11.26
N ALA A 125 -11.91 4.41 -11.20
CA ALA A 125 -12.38 3.69 -12.38
C ALA A 125 -13.18 4.55 -13.38
N ASP A 126 -13.82 5.62 -12.89
CA ASP A 126 -14.56 6.58 -13.70
C ASP A 126 -13.70 7.73 -14.25
N GLY A 127 -12.38 7.72 -13.97
CA GLY A 127 -11.43 8.75 -14.35
C GLY A 127 -11.41 9.96 -13.42
N SER A 128 -12.23 9.98 -12.35
CA SER A 128 -12.15 11.01 -11.33
C SER A 128 -10.86 10.89 -10.51
N LYS A 129 -10.50 11.95 -9.80
CA LYS A 129 -9.27 12.02 -9.00
C LYS A 129 -9.45 11.24 -7.69
N ALA A 130 -8.65 10.19 -7.50
CA ALA A 130 -8.69 9.39 -6.28
C ALA A 130 -8.20 10.19 -5.07
N GLN A 131 -8.88 10.09 -3.93
CA GLN A 131 -8.45 10.81 -2.72
C GLN A 131 -7.59 9.93 -1.82
N GLY A 132 -6.49 10.48 -1.31
CA GLY A 132 -5.75 9.84 -0.22
C GLY A 132 -6.62 9.81 1.03
N ARG A 133 -6.98 8.61 1.49
CA ARG A 133 -7.83 8.44 2.68
C ARG A 133 -7.06 8.61 3.98
N GLN A 134 -5.74 8.50 3.93
CA GLN A 134 -4.84 8.76 5.06
C GLN A 134 -3.43 9.11 4.60
N PRO A 135 -2.60 9.70 5.48
CA PRO A 135 -1.20 9.90 5.17
C PRO A 135 -0.46 8.60 4.94
N PHE A 136 0.52 8.62 4.06
CA PHE A 136 1.51 7.56 3.92
C PHE A 136 2.88 8.04 4.42
N THR A 137 3.77 7.08 4.64
CA THR A 137 5.18 7.36 4.95
C THR A 137 6.00 7.21 3.68
N LEU A 138 6.81 8.22 3.35
CA LEU A 138 7.74 8.14 2.24
C LEU A 138 8.73 6.99 2.42
N PRO A 139 9.10 6.28 1.34
CA PRO A 139 10.04 5.18 1.44
C PRO A 139 11.43 5.67 1.84
N GLU A 140 12.06 4.94 2.75
CA GLU A 140 13.46 5.09 3.12
C GLU A 140 14.29 3.98 2.44
N PHE A 141 15.46 4.36 1.90
CA PHE A 141 16.32 3.44 1.13
C PHE A 141 17.61 3.07 1.86
N ALA A 142 17.75 3.49 3.11
CA ALA A 142 18.88 3.20 3.97
C ALA A 142 18.45 3.16 5.44
N LYS A 143 19.33 2.65 6.30
CA LYS A 143 19.12 2.59 7.76
C LYS A 143 19.81 3.74 8.51
N SER A 144 20.74 4.43 7.86
CA SER A 144 21.53 5.51 8.43
C SER A 144 21.91 6.53 7.37
N VAL A 145 22.30 7.72 7.81
CA VAL A 145 22.82 8.79 6.94
C VAL A 145 24.06 8.34 6.16
N MET A 146 24.90 7.49 6.75
CA MET A 146 26.17 7.06 6.14
C MET A 146 25.95 6.09 4.98
N ASP A 147 24.82 5.37 4.98
CA ASP A 147 24.50 4.35 3.97
C ASP A 147 23.47 4.83 2.95
N GLU A 148 22.86 5.99 3.18
CA GLU A 148 21.92 6.57 2.25
C GLU A 148 22.70 7.01 1.01
N LYS A 149 22.22 6.61 -0.17
CA LYS A 149 22.85 6.94 -1.47
C LYS A 149 21.92 7.77 -2.34
N PHE A 150 20.64 7.69 -2.04
CA PHE A 150 19.58 8.43 -2.68
C PHE A 150 18.38 8.48 -1.75
N ARG A 151 17.52 9.46 -1.97
CA ARG A 151 16.31 9.66 -1.17
C ARG A 151 15.19 10.24 -2.00
N VAL A 152 13.97 10.07 -1.50
CA VAL A 152 12.78 10.78 -1.96
C VAL A 152 12.34 11.75 -0.86
N ASP A 153 11.89 12.93 -1.26
CA ASP A 153 11.31 13.91 -0.37
C ASP A 153 10.01 14.50 -0.92
N SER A 154 9.12 14.91 -0.01
CA SER A 154 7.79 15.40 -0.37
C SER A 154 7.83 16.90 -0.63
N GLY A 155 7.09 17.36 -1.65
CA GLY A 155 6.84 18.78 -1.82
C GLY A 155 6.10 19.35 -0.61
N HIS A 156 6.39 20.59 -0.23
CA HIS A 156 5.86 21.23 0.98
C HIS A 156 4.33 21.13 1.10
N THR A 157 3.61 21.29 -0.01
CA THR A 157 2.13 21.25 -0.07
C THR A 157 1.53 19.88 0.23
N TYR A 158 2.32 18.80 0.17
CA TYR A 158 1.86 17.44 0.42
C TYR A 158 2.32 16.90 1.78
N ARG A 159 3.05 17.68 2.58
CA ARG A 159 3.56 17.25 3.88
C ARG A 159 2.47 17.28 4.94
N VAL A 160 2.50 16.30 5.83
CA VAL A 160 1.65 16.29 7.02
C VAL A 160 2.37 16.97 8.17
N THR A 161 1.84 18.11 8.61
CA THR A 161 2.42 18.92 9.70
C THR A 161 1.84 18.61 11.08
N GLU A 162 0.78 17.79 11.15
CA GLU A 162 0.08 17.47 12.38
C GLU A 162 0.14 15.98 12.71
N GLY A 163 -0.11 15.62 13.98
CA GLY A 163 -0.12 14.23 14.44
C GLY A 163 1.25 13.65 14.77
N LEU A 164 1.39 12.33 14.62
CA LEU A 164 2.61 11.61 14.96
C LEU A 164 3.72 11.86 13.92
N TYR A 165 4.76 12.55 14.37
CA TYR A 165 5.88 12.95 13.54
C TYR A 165 6.79 11.76 13.19
N VAL A 166 7.16 11.65 11.92
CA VAL A 166 8.13 10.68 11.40
C VAL A 166 9.18 11.44 10.64
N SER A 167 10.43 11.36 11.06
CA SER A 167 11.55 11.97 10.35
C SER A 167 12.54 10.94 9.87
N ARG A 168 13.27 11.32 8.83
CA ARG A 168 14.35 10.50 8.28
C ARG A 168 15.36 10.16 9.37
N PHE A 169 15.61 8.87 9.57
CA PHE A 169 16.48 8.35 10.63
C PHE A 169 16.17 8.86 12.04
N ARG A 170 14.93 9.31 12.31
CA ARG A 170 14.46 9.86 13.60
C ARG A 170 15.22 11.09 14.11
N ASN A 171 15.96 11.76 13.24
CA ASN A 171 16.76 12.96 13.57
C ASN A 171 16.55 14.09 12.54
N GLY A 172 15.58 13.93 11.63
CA GLY A 172 15.31 14.89 10.57
C GLY A 172 14.47 16.07 11.05
N ARG A 173 14.67 17.23 10.42
CA ARG A 173 13.83 18.43 10.64
C ARG A 173 12.51 18.38 9.89
N ASP A 174 12.38 17.42 9.01
CA ASP A 174 11.36 17.32 7.98
C ASP A 174 10.62 16.00 8.11
N THR A 175 9.29 16.09 8.00
CA THR A 175 8.40 14.93 8.10
C THR A 175 8.45 14.09 6.83
N LEU A 176 8.51 12.77 6.99
CA LEU A 176 8.34 11.79 5.92
C LEU A 176 6.86 11.44 5.69
N ARG A 177 5.95 11.97 6.51
CA ARG A 177 4.50 11.77 6.32
C ARG A 177 4.00 12.68 5.22
N ALA A 178 3.30 12.12 4.24
CA ALA A 178 2.75 12.83 3.10
C ALA A 178 1.31 12.42 2.80
N LEU A 179 0.60 13.24 2.05
CA LEU A 179 -0.78 13.03 1.62
C LEU A 179 -0.91 13.04 0.10
N VAL A 180 -1.86 12.26 -0.42
CA VAL A 180 -2.38 12.42 -1.77
C VAL A 180 -3.55 13.39 -1.70
N THR A 181 -3.46 14.48 -2.46
CA THR A 181 -4.49 15.52 -2.52
C THR A 181 -4.98 15.61 -3.96
N GLU A 182 -6.29 15.51 -4.18
CA GLU A 182 -6.86 15.59 -5.51
C GLU A 182 -6.25 14.62 -6.54
N GLY A 183 -6.04 13.36 -6.15
CA GLY A 183 -5.44 12.36 -7.03
C GLY A 183 -3.97 12.60 -7.33
N ARG A 184 -3.30 13.48 -6.58
CA ARG A 184 -1.92 13.86 -6.86
C ARG A 184 -1.04 13.80 -5.62
N TRP A 185 0.19 13.35 -5.83
CA TRP A 185 1.32 13.62 -4.95
C TRP A 185 2.49 14.13 -5.79
N GLY A 186 3.31 15.02 -5.21
CA GLY A 186 4.48 15.58 -5.88
C GLY A 186 5.64 15.75 -4.92
N GLY A 187 6.85 15.47 -5.42
CA GLY A 187 8.06 15.52 -4.63
C GLY A 187 9.32 15.55 -5.48
N GLU A 188 10.43 15.20 -4.86
CA GLU A 188 11.75 15.21 -5.47
C GLU A 188 12.51 13.94 -5.09
N ALA A 189 13.39 13.49 -5.97
CA ALA A 189 14.41 12.52 -5.65
C ALA A 189 15.79 13.15 -5.78
N PHE A 190 16.69 12.74 -4.90
CA PHE A 190 18.08 13.16 -4.88
C PHE A 190 18.95 11.92 -4.90
N ILE A 191 19.85 11.80 -5.88
CA ILE A 191 20.81 10.71 -6.01
C ILE A 191 22.20 11.30 -5.82
N TYR A 192 22.91 10.86 -4.78
CA TYR A 192 24.23 11.39 -4.45
C TYR A 192 25.31 10.30 -4.39
N GLY A 193 24.94 9.02 -4.36
CA GLY A 193 25.86 7.90 -4.55
C GLY A 193 26.51 7.93 -5.94
N THR A 194 27.85 7.85 -5.99
CA THR A 194 28.60 8.02 -7.24
C THR A 194 28.23 6.98 -8.30
N GLU A 195 28.07 5.71 -7.92
CA GLU A 195 27.70 4.64 -8.85
C GLU A 195 26.27 4.84 -9.38
N GLU A 196 25.36 5.24 -8.50
CA GLU A 196 23.95 5.50 -8.84
C GLU A 196 23.78 6.77 -9.68
N GLN A 197 24.70 7.73 -9.62
CA GLN A 197 24.70 8.89 -10.51
C GLN A 197 25.23 8.55 -11.92
N LEU A 198 26.11 7.55 -12.05
CA LEU A 198 26.61 7.10 -13.35
C LEU A 198 25.57 6.29 -14.12
N ASP A 199 24.78 5.47 -13.42
CA ASP A 199 23.62 4.74 -13.95
C ASP A 199 22.47 4.80 -12.94
N ASP A 200 21.55 5.74 -13.19
CA ASP A 200 20.40 6.02 -12.33
C ASP A 200 19.21 5.09 -12.60
N SER A 201 19.24 4.30 -13.67
CA SER A 201 18.07 3.57 -14.18
C SER A 201 17.43 2.65 -13.13
N ARG A 202 18.27 1.88 -12.41
CA ARG A 202 17.83 0.99 -11.34
C ARG A 202 17.31 1.76 -10.12
N THR A 203 17.99 2.84 -9.77
CA THR A 203 17.61 3.72 -8.65
C THR A 203 16.24 4.33 -8.89
N LEU A 204 16.01 4.87 -10.10
CA LEU A 204 14.72 5.44 -10.49
C LEU A 204 13.62 4.38 -10.52
N GLN A 205 13.90 3.16 -11.00
CA GLN A 205 12.93 2.05 -10.97
C GLN A 205 12.58 1.64 -9.53
N TRP A 206 13.56 1.60 -8.62
CA TRP A 206 13.31 1.32 -7.20
C TRP A 206 12.49 2.42 -6.55
N ILE A 207 12.79 3.69 -6.83
CA ILE A 207 11.98 4.82 -6.37
C ILE A 207 10.54 4.68 -6.87
N LYS A 208 10.35 4.44 -8.18
CA LYS A 208 9.02 4.27 -8.78
C LYS A 208 8.25 3.13 -8.12
N SER A 209 8.89 1.98 -7.92
CA SER A 209 8.30 0.82 -7.25
C SER A 209 7.89 1.11 -5.81
N SER A 210 8.79 1.69 -5.01
CA SER A 210 8.56 1.95 -3.60
C SER A 210 7.50 3.02 -3.38
N MET A 211 7.48 4.05 -4.24
CA MET A 211 6.41 5.06 -4.23
C MET A 211 5.05 4.44 -4.55
N ALA A 212 4.94 3.62 -5.60
CA ALA A 212 3.68 2.95 -5.92
C ALA A 212 3.15 2.11 -4.75
N LYS A 213 4.03 1.36 -4.08
CA LYS A 213 3.68 0.52 -2.91
C LYS A 213 3.29 1.34 -1.69
N ALA A 214 3.92 2.50 -1.45
CA ALA A 214 3.60 3.36 -0.32
C ALA A 214 2.31 4.15 -0.53
N VAL A 215 2.07 4.65 -1.75
CA VAL A 215 0.99 5.60 -2.02
C VAL A 215 -0.32 4.93 -2.39
N LEU A 216 -0.31 3.97 -3.33
CA LEU A 216 -1.55 3.40 -3.86
C LEU A 216 -2.46 2.80 -2.79
N PRO A 217 -1.96 2.03 -1.80
CA PRO A 217 -2.83 1.50 -0.74
C PRO A 217 -3.65 2.58 -0.02
N THR A 218 -3.14 3.81 0.10
CA THR A 218 -3.87 4.92 0.75
C THR A 218 -5.11 5.40 0.02
N THR A 219 -5.27 4.99 -1.24
CA THR A 219 -6.41 5.36 -2.09
C THR A 219 -7.47 4.28 -2.18
N SER A 220 -7.32 3.15 -1.48
CA SER A 220 -8.36 2.11 -1.48
C SER A 220 -9.72 2.70 -1.07
N ASN A 221 -10.73 2.34 -1.85
CA ASN A 221 -12.13 2.64 -1.58
C ASN A 221 -12.75 1.62 -0.62
N ARG A 222 -11.94 0.80 0.06
CA ARG A 222 -12.39 -0.18 1.05
C ARG A 222 -11.66 0.04 2.38
N VAL A 223 -10.61 -0.74 2.61
CA VAL A 223 -9.85 -0.75 3.85
C VAL A 223 -8.45 -0.24 3.58
N VAL A 224 -8.06 0.81 4.29
CA VAL A 224 -6.70 1.34 4.27
C VAL A 224 -6.01 0.98 5.59
N CYS A 225 -4.90 0.25 5.50
CA CYS A 225 -4.06 -0.09 6.65
C CYS A 225 -2.66 0.49 6.45
N ASP A 226 -2.22 1.33 7.37
CA ASP A 226 -0.88 1.93 7.38
C ASP A 226 -0.12 1.55 8.64
N LEU A 227 1.20 1.40 8.50
CA LEU A 227 2.10 1.02 9.57
C LEU A 227 3.39 1.83 9.46
N TYR A 228 3.74 2.55 10.51
CA TYR A 228 4.89 3.45 10.49
C TYR A 228 5.56 3.58 11.87
N HIS A 229 6.74 4.23 11.91
CA HIS A 229 7.52 4.41 13.12
C HIS A 229 7.59 5.90 13.51
N PRO A 230 6.75 6.39 14.44
CA PRO A 230 6.89 7.73 14.99
C PRO A 230 8.23 7.95 15.68
N ASP A 231 8.81 9.14 15.57
CA ASP A 231 10.16 9.43 16.09
C ASP A 231 10.33 9.17 17.59
N LYS A 232 9.25 9.31 18.36
CA LYS A 232 9.25 9.16 19.82
C LYS A 232 8.93 7.74 20.28
N TYR A 233 8.65 6.81 19.38
CA TYR A 233 8.33 5.43 19.74
C TYR A 233 9.59 4.65 20.14
N ASP A 234 9.37 3.58 20.89
CA ASP A 234 10.41 2.58 21.16
C ASP A 234 10.91 1.97 19.82
N PRO A 235 12.21 1.64 19.68
CA PRO A 235 12.73 1.01 18.47
C PRO A 235 11.95 -0.23 17.99
N ASN A 236 11.30 -0.96 18.89
CA ASN A 236 10.51 -2.16 18.62
C ASN A 236 9.00 -1.90 18.47
N ALA A 237 8.55 -0.65 18.59
CA ALA A 237 7.15 -0.26 18.48
C ALA A 237 6.86 0.44 17.15
N ARG A 238 5.72 0.14 16.54
CA ARG A 238 5.20 0.81 15.34
C ARG A 238 3.78 1.24 15.58
N ARG A 239 3.39 2.37 15.01
CA ARG A 239 1.99 2.78 14.93
C ARG A 239 1.33 2.00 13.80
N ILE A 240 0.15 1.45 14.04
CA ILE A 240 -0.72 0.91 13.02
C ILE A 240 -2.08 1.62 13.07
N GLU A 241 -2.58 1.98 11.90
CA GLU A 241 -3.86 2.65 11.73
C GLU A 241 -4.65 1.97 10.61
N ILE A 242 -5.93 1.75 10.87
CA ILE A 242 -6.89 1.23 9.91
C ILE A 242 -7.97 2.28 9.73
N ARG A 243 -8.27 2.59 8.47
CA ARG A 243 -9.37 3.47 8.08
C ARG A 243 -10.26 2.81 7.05
N LEU A 244 -11.57 3.03 7.21
CA LEU A 244 -12.57 2.61 6.23
C LEU A 244 -12.92 3.78 5.30
N ALA A 245 -13.11 3.47 4.02
CA ALA A 245 -13.54 4.45 3.05
C ALA A 245 -15.01 4.86 3.26
N PRO A 246 -15.43 6.05 2.77
CA PRO A 246 -16.78 6.58 3.00
C PRO A 246 -17.91 5.62 2.62
N GLN A 247 -17.80 4.93 1.48
CA GLN A 247 -18.79 3.95 1.03
C GLN A 247 -18.95 2.75 1.97
N VAL A 248 -17.89 2.36 2.69
CA VAL A 248 -17.97 1.33 3.72
C VAL A 248 -18.69 1.87 4.95
N LEU A 249 -18.46 3.14 5.30
CA LEU A 249 -19.15 3.79 6.43
C LEU A 249 -20.63 3.97 6.16
N GLU A 250 -21.00 4.36 4.93
CA GLU A 250 -22.39 4.41 4.49
C GLU A 250 -23.07 3.06 4.61
N PHE A 251 -22.37 1.98 4.23
CA PHE A 251 -22.88 0.61 4.40
C PHE A 251 -23.08 0.23 5.87
N LEU A 252 -22.17 0.62 6.76
CA LEU A 252 -22.23 0.28 8.18
C LEU A 252 -23.28 1.10 8.96
N ASP A 253 -23.69 2.26 8.46
CA ASP A 253 -24.69 3.14 9.08
C ASP A 253 -24.44 3.36 10.59
N SER A 254 -23.24 3.86 10.92
CA SER A 254 -22.76 4.07 12.29
C SER A 254 -22.61 2.81 13.17
N THR A 255 -22.79 1.61 12.61
CA THR A 255 -22.53 0.35 13.32
C THR A 255 -21.02 0.11 13.43
N PRO A 256 -20.46 -0.11 14.63
CA PRO A 256 -19.06 -0.49 14.80
C PRO A 256 -18.74 -1.78 14.06
N LEU A 257 -17.58 -1.84 13.40
CA LEU A 257 -17.11 -3.06 12.75
C LEU A 257 -16.13 -3.80 13.65
N HIS A 258 -16.49 -5.01 14.03
CA HIS A 258 -15.66 -5.89 14.83
C HIS A 258 -14.82 -6.80 13.92
N PHE A 259 -13.55 -6.99 14.24
CA PHE A 259 -12.65 -7.90 13.51
C PHE A 259 -11.69 -8.61 14.46
N GLU A 260 -11.23 -9.79 14.05
CA GLU A 260 -10.27 -10.57 14.82
C GLU A 260 -8.84 -10.12 14.48
N ILE A 261 -8.07 -9.69 15.47
CA ILE A 261 -6.65 -9.40 15.28
C ILE A 261 -5.92 -10.74 15.12
N PRO A 262 -5.27 -11.01 13.97
CA PRO A 262 -4.68 -12.30 13.70
C PRO A 262 -3.47 -12.55 14.61
N ALA A 263 -3.34 -13.78 15.11
CA ALA A 263 -2.16 -14.20 15.84
C ALA A 263 -0.92 -14.20 14.92
N MET A 264 0.15 -13.56 15.37
CA MET A 264 1.41 -13.42 14.63
C MET A 264 2.59 -13.68 15.54
N GLU A 265 3.55 -14.48 15.07
CA GLU A 265 4.70 -14.87 15.87
C GLU A 265 5.52 -13.64 16.25
N LYS A 266 5.89 -13.52 17.54
CA LYS A 266 6.67 -12.41 18.09
C LYS A 266 6.05 -11.02 17.89
N ARG A 267 4.72 -10.91 17.75
CA ARG A 267 3.98 -9.65 17.69
C ARG A 267 2.97 -9.54 18.81
N PHE A 268 2.78 -8.33 19.34
CA PHE A 268 1.66 -8.02 20.25
C PHE A 268 1.18 -6.59 20.03
N PHE A 269 -0.08 -6.35 20.40
CA PHE A 269 -0.76 -5.08 20.20
C PHE A 269 -1.05 -4.39 21.53
N VAL A 270 -0.79 -3.08 21.57
CA VAL A 270 -1.11 -2.19 22.69
C VAL A 270 -2.02 -1.10 22.16
N MET A 271 -3.26 -1.12 22.64
CA MET A 271 -4.29 -0.16 22.26
C MET A 271 -3.99 1.24 22.80
N ASP A 272 -4.57 2.27 22.17
CA ASP A 272 -4.36 3.67 22.57
C ASP A 272 -4.85 3.99 24.00
N ASP A 273 -5.77 3.19 24.52
CA ASP A 273 -6.22 3.26 25.92
C ASP A 273 -5.32 2.52 26.92
N GLY A 274 -4.18 2.01 26.44
CA GLY A 274 -3.17 1.33 27.25
C GLY A 274 -3.44 -0.16 27.51
N ARG A 275 -4.56 -0.72 27.03
CA ARG A 275 -4.83 -2.16 27.13
C ARG A 275 -3.95 -2.95 26.16
N SER A 276 -3.31 -4.02 26.63
CA SER A 276 -2.52 -4.93 25.78
C SER A 276 -3.29 -6.22 25.50
N HIS A 277 -3.27 -6.65 24.26
CA HIS A 277 -3.91 -7.90 23.85
C HIS A 277 -3.00 -8.68 22.88
N THR A 278 -2.80 -9.97 23.15
CA THR A 278 -2.06 -10.91 22.27
C THR A 278 -2.96 -11.60 21.26
N VAL A 279 -4.25 -11.74 21.57
CA VAL A 279 -5.34 -12.11 20.66
C VAL A 279 -6.52 -11.25 21.12
N ALA A 280 -6.96 -10.32 20.29
CA ALA A 280 -8.05 -9.42 20.61
C ALA A 280 -8.97 -9.20 19.44
N GLU A 281 -10.19 -8.88 19.80
CA GLU A 281 -11.13 -8.22 18.92
C GLU A 281 -10.70 -6.76 18.74
N GLY A 282 -10.49 -6.35 17.49
CA GLY A 282 -10.41 -4.94 17.11
C GLY A 282 -11.81 -4.42 16.82
N VAL A 283 -12.08 -3.18 17.23
CA VAL A 283 -13.37 -2.52 16.99
C VAL A 283 -13.10 -1.20 16.27
N ILE A 284 -13.55 -1.12 15.02
CA ILE A 284 -13.51 0.11 14.22
C ILE A 284 -14.75 0.92 14.56
N VAL A 285 -14.53 2.11 15.13
CA VAL A 285 -15.59 3.07 15.48
C VAL A 285 -15.42 4.29 14.57
N ASP A 286 -16.51 4.75 13.97
CA ASP A 286 -16.51 5.89 13.04
C ASP A 286 -15.44 5.78 11.94
N GLY A 287 -15.18 4.54 11.49
CA GLY A 287 -14.23 4.26 10.42
C GLY A 287 -12.77 4.28 10.80
N PHE A 288 -12.42 4.36 12.08
CA PHE A 288 -11.04 4.38 12.53
C PHE A 288 -10.75 3.31 13.59
N TRP A 289 -9.57 2.71 13.49
CA TRP A 289 -8.95 1.91 14.54
C TRP A 289 -7.44 2.16 14.55
N GLY A 290 -6.84 2.22 15.74
CA GLY A 290 -5.42 2.48 15.92
C GLY A 290 -4.83 1.72 17.11
N SER A 291 -3.59 1.30 16.97
CA SER A 291 -2.84 0.60 18.01
C SER A 291 -1.33 0.81 17.83
N ALA A 292 -0.53 0.52 18.85
CA ALA A 292 0.86 0.20 18.69
C ALA A 292 1.04 -1.30 18.46
N VAL A 293 1.84 -1.69 17.46
CA VAL A 293 2.31 -3.07 17.27
C VAL A 293 3.77 -3.16 17.67
N ASN A 294 4.10 -4.16 18.48
CA ASN A 294 5.40 -4.29 19.11
C ASN A 294 6.05 -5.64 18.79
N SER A 295 7.37 -5.65 18.60
CA SER A 295 8.17 -6.86 18.59
C SER A 295 8.30 -7.44 20.01
N ASN A 296 8.06 -8.75 20.17
CA ASN A 296 8.08 -9.41 21.48
C ASN A 296 9.40 -10.16 21.72
N GLY A 297 10.29 -9.59 22.54
CA GLY A 297 11.52 -10.25 22.97
C GLY A 297 12.52 -10.55 21.83
N ILE A 298 12.42 -9.81 20.72
CA ILE A 298 13.30 -9.91 19.56
C ILE A 298 13.47 -8.52 18.93
N ALA A 299 14.61 -8.26 18.30
CA ALA A 299 14.82 -7.04 17.53
C ALA A 299 13.91 -7.04 16.29
N GLU A 300 13.39 -5.86 15.93
CA GLU A 300 12.49 -5.71 14.77
C GLU A 300 13.07 -6.30 13.47
N ALA A 301 14.37 -6.11 13.23
CA ALA A 301 15.04 -6.60 12.02
C ALA A 301 15.16 -8.14 11.95
N GLU A 302 14.99 -8.82 13.09
CA GLU A 302 15.08 -10.28 13.23
C GLU A 302 13.69 -10.92 13.40
N ASN A 303 12.62 -10.12 13.42
CA ASN A 303 11.28 -10.62 13.67
C ASN A 303 10.82 -11.53 12.50
N PRO A 304 10.36 -12.77 12.79
CA PRO A 304 9.95 -13.72 11.74
C PRO A 304 8.69 -13.27 10.97
N THR A 305 7.90 -12.35 11.53
CA THR A 305 6.74 -11.76 10.86
C THR A 305 7.07 -10.33 10.43
N PRO A 306 7.42 -10.06 9.16
CA PRO A 306 7.74 -8.72 8.69
C PRO A 306 6.57 -7.73 8.84
N LEU A 307 6.86 -6.43 8.94
CA LEU A 307 5.83 -5.39 9.10
C LEU A 307 4.84 -5.34 7.92
N GLU A 308 5.30 -5.63 6.71
CA GLU A 308 4.41 -5.73 5.53
C GLU A 308 3.40 -6.86 5.68
N GLU A 309 3.81 -7.99 6.26
CA GLU A 309 2.92 -9.10 6.55
C GLU A 309 1.90 -8.72 7.64
N VAL A 310 2.34 -8.03 8.69
CA VAL A 310 1.45 -7.50 9.75
C VAL A 310 0.36 -6.60 9.15
N ARG A 311 0.77 -5.63 8.33
CA ARG A 311 -0.13 -4.66 7.68
C ARG A 311 -1.18 -5.36 6.82
N VAL A 312 -0.76 -6.29 5.96
CA VAL A 312 -1.68 -6.99 5.05
C VAL A 312 -2.57 -7.99 5.79
N ARG A 313 -2.06 -8.71 6.79
CA ARG A 313 -2.88 -9.62 7.61
C ARG A 313 -4.02 -8.88 8.32
N LEU A 314 -3.75 -7.69 8.84
CA LEU A 314 -4.79 -6.85 9.45
C LEU A 314 -5.78 -6.32 8.42
N GLN A 315 -5.32 -5.90 7.24
CA GLN A 315 -6.20 -5.54 6.14
C GLN A 315 -7.14 -6.72 5.76
N ILE A 316 -6.59 -7.93 5.62
CA ILE A 316 -7.37 -9.15 5.34
C ILE A 316 -8.41 -9.39 6.43
N ALA A 317 -8.04 -9.31 7.71
CA ALA A 317 -8.97 -9.56 8.82
C ALA A 317 -10.18 -8.61 8.80
N VAL A 318 -9.97 -7.34 8.45
CA VAL A 318 -11.06 -6.37 8.32
C VAL A 318 -11.91 -6.65 7.08
N GLU A 319 -11.29 -6.96 5.94
CA GLU A 319 -12.03 -7.36 4.73
C GLU A 319 -12.86 -8.62 4.94
N GLU A 320 -12.36 -9.60 5.72
CA GLU A 320 -13.14 -10.79 6.10
C GLU A 320 -14.35 -10.42 6.95
N SER A 321 -14.20 -9.49 7.90
CA SER A 321 -15.31 -8.98 8.69
C SER A 321 -16.35 -8.24 7.83
N LEU A 322 -15.90 -7.43 6.87
CA LEU A 322 -16.79 -6.78 5.90
C LEU A 322 -17.53 -7.81 5.04
N SER A 323 -16.84 -8.82 4.54
CA SER A 323 -17.45 -9.89 3.76
C SER A 323 -18.52 -10.65 4.55
N ARG A 324 -18.23 -10.98 5.83
CA ARG A 324 -19.21 -11.61 6.75
C ARG A 324 -20.42 -10.71 7.01
N ALA A 325 -20.22 -9.39 7.08
CA ALA A 325 -21.31 -8.43 7.22
C ALA A 325 -22.14 -8.28 5.93
N GLY A 326 -21.68 -8.82 4.80
CA GLY A 326 -22.36 -8.73 3.50
C GLY A 326 -21.80 -7.64 2.57
N TYR A 327 -20.77 -6.91 3.00
CA TYR A 327 -20.06 -5.94 2.16
C TYR A 327 -19.03 -6.62 1.26
N ASN A 328 -19.55 -7.36 0.29
CA ASN A 328 -18.76 -7.84 -0.84
C ASN A 328 -18.86 -6.78 -1.94
N GLY A 329 -17.75 -6.46 -2.61
CA GLY A 329 -17.74 -5.49 -3.72
C GLY A 329 -16.47 -5.60 -4.50
#